data_AF-A0A060X8K0-F1
#
_entry.id   AF-A0A060X8K0-F1
#
_cell.length_a   1.000
_cell.length_b   1.000
_cell.length_c   1.000
_cell.angle_alpha   90.00
_cell.angle_beta   90.00
_cell.angle_gamma   90.00
#
_symmetry.space_group_name_H-M   'P 1'
#
loop_
_entity.id
_entity.type
_entity.pdbx_description
1 polymer ?
#
loop_
_entity_poly.entity_id
_entity_poly.type
_entity_poly.pdbx_seq_one_letter_code
_entity_poly.pdbx_strand_id
1 'polypeptide(L)'
;MIIHDRREFAKFEKEKMNAKWDTDNDPTHTSRLCKGYLTKKESDGVLHQMTWPLQSPDLNPIEMVWDELDRRVKEKQPTSAQHMWELLQDCWESIPGESG
;
A
#
# COMPACT_ATOMS: atom_id res chain seq x y z
N MET A 1 -9.58 -2.04 13.79
CA MET A 1 -9.93 -3.48 13.89
C MET A 1 -9.68 -3.93 15.32
N ILE A 2 -10.74 -4.26 16.07
CA ILE A 2 -10.64 -4.81 17.43
C ILE A 2 -10.92 -6.31 17.28
N ILE A 3 -10.03 -7.16 17.79
CA ILE A 3 -10.13 -8.63 17.68
C ILE A 3 -10.90 -9.13 18.90
N HIS A 4 -12.04 -9.80 18.68
CA HIS A 4 -12.95 -10.19 19.76
C HIS A 4 -12.79 -11.66 20.16
N ASP A 5 -12.21 -12.50 19.31
CA ASP A 5 -12.04 -13.92 19.59
C ASP A 5 -10.80 -14.56 18.93
N ARG A 6 -10.46 -15.78 19.39
CA ARG A 6 -9.28 -16.55 18.96
C ARG A 6 -9.32 -16.94 17.47
N ARG A 7 -10.50 -17.11 16.87
CA ARG A 7 -10.67 -17.36 15.43
C ARG A 7 -10.37 -16.11 14.61
N GLU A 8 -10.87 -14.95 15.03
CA GLU A 8 -10.50 -13.67 14.41
C GLU A 8 -9.00 -13.41 14.52
N PHE A 9 -8.39 -13.72 15.66
CA PHE A 9 -6.94 -13.63 15.83
C PHE A 9 -6.19 -14.56 14.87
N ALA A 10 -6.62 -15.82 14.74
CA ALA A 10 -6.00 -16.77 13.83
C ALA A 10 -6.18 -16.38 12.35
N LYS A 11 -7.35 -15.82 11.99
CA LYS A 11 -7.60 -15.27 10.65
C LYS A 11 -6.69 -14.07 10.37
N PHE A 12 -6.59 -13.13 11.32
CA PHE A 12 -5.69 -11.98 11.23
C PHE A 12 -4.22 -12.40 11.09
N GLU A 13 -3.73 -13.33 11.93
CA GLU A 13 -2.35 -13.82 11.83
C GLU A 13 -2.11 -14.55 10.50
N LYS A 14 -3.09 -15.29 10.00
CA LYS A 14 -3.01 -15.93 8.67
C LYS A 14 -2.98 -14.89 7.54
N GLU A 15 -3.81 -13.85 7.60
CA GLU A 15 -3.84 -12.76 6.62
C GLU A 15 -2.55 -11.95 6.65
N LYS A 16 -2.03 -11.66 7.85
CA LYS A 16 -0.74 -11.00 8.07
C LYS A 16 0.43 -11.84 7.55
N MET A 17 0.45 -13.15 7.78
CA MET A 17 1.46 -14.06 7.23
C MET A 17 1.38 -14.17 5.70
N ASN A 18 0.18 -13.97 5.14
CA ASN A 18 -0.04 -13.92 3.70
C ASN A 18 0.18 -12.54 3.10
N ALA A 19 0.39 -11.50 3.91
CA ALA A 19 0.67 -10.16 3.44
C ALA A 19 2.05 -10.16 2.79
N LYS A 20 2.06 -9.84 1.50
CA LYS A 20 3.28 -9.81 0.71
C LYS A 20 3.66 -8.37 0.44
N TRP A 21 4.95 -8.10 0.57
CA TRP A 21 5.50 -6.79 0.31
C TRP A 21 5.87 -6.68 -1.16
N ASP A 22 5.26 -5.70 -1.83
CA ASP A 22 5.54 -5.34 -3.21
C ASP A 22 6.44 -4.09 -3.26
N THR A 23 7.43 -4.14 -4.14
CA THR A 23 8.20 -2.97 -4.55
C THR A 23 8.28 -3.09 -6.05
N ASP A 24 7.86 -2.05 -6.80
CA ASP A 24 7.81 -2.01 -8.27
C ASP A 24 9.17 -2.17 -8.98
N ASN A 25 10.20 -2.60 -8.24
CA ASN A 25 11.59 -2.70 -8.62
C ASN A 25 12.12 -1.40 -9.28
N ASP A 26 11.49 -0.27 -8.95
CA ASP A 26 11.96 1.04 -9.38
C ASP A 26 13.36 1.24 -8.78
N PRO A 27 14.37 1.54 -9.62
CA PRO A 27 15.75 1.66 -9.19
C PRO A 27 15.94 2.69 -8.06
N THR A 28 15.05 3.68 -7.90
CA THR A 28 15.08 4.65 -6.80
C THR A 28 14.85 4.03 -5.42
N HIS A 29 14.14 2.91 -5.33
CA HIS A 29 13.87 2.17 -4.09
C HIS A 29 14.89 1.03 -3.81
N THR A 30 15.90 0.85 -4.67
CA THR A 30 16.85 -0.28 -4.60
C THR A 30 18.15 0.01 -3.83
N SER A 31 18.15 0.96 -2.90
CA SER A 31 19.33 1.29 -2.09
C SER A 31 19.79 0.09 -1.26
N ARG A 32 21.11 -0.01 -0.99
CA ARG A 32 21.70 -1.10 -0.20
C ARG A 32 21.12 -1.17 1.22
N LEU A 33 20.83 -0.01 1.81
CA LEU A 33 20.22 0.08 3.14
C LEU A 33 18.78 -0.44 3.13
N CYS A 34 18.00 -0.06 2.11
CA CYS A 34 16.62 -0.53 1.96
C CYS A 34 16.58 -2.06 1.78
N LYS A 35 17.44 -2.60 0.90
CA LYS A 35 17.58 -4.05 0.68
C LYS A 35 17.97 -4.78 1.97
N GLY A 36 18.97 -4.28 2.69
CA GLY A 36 19.41 -4.89 3.96
C GLY A 36 18.32 -4.90 5.02
N TYR A 37 17.52 -3.84 5.11
CA TYR A 37 16.38 -3.76 6.02
C TYR A 37 15.29 -4.78 5.65
N LEU A 38 14.90 -4.85 4.37
CA LEU A 38 13.86 -5.75 3.90
C LEU A 38 14.27 -7.23 4.05
N THR A 39 15.50 -7.58 3.69
CA THR A 39 16.04 -8.94 3.89
C THR A 39 16.04 -9.33 5.38
N LYS A 40 16.37 -8.40 6.28
CA LYS A 40 16.29 -8.66 7.72
C LYS A 40 14.85 -8.93 8.16
N LYS A 41 13.90 -8.09 7.72
CA LYS A 41 12.48 -8.27 8.06
C LYS A 41 11.88 -9.55 7.50
N GLU A 42 12.33 -9.99 6.34
CA GLU A 42 11.96 -11.28 5.78
C GLU A 42 12.53 -12.45 6.60
N SER A 43 13.81 -12.38 6.98
CA SER A 43 14.42 -13.39 7.87
C SER A 43 13.77 -13.43 9.26
N ASP A 44 13.27 -12.30 9.75
CA ASP A 44 12.54 -12.21 11.02
C ASP A 44 11.08 -12.70 10.91
N GLY A 45 10.64 -13.11 9.70
CA GLY A 45 9.26 -13.56 9.44
C GLY A 45 8.20 -12.45 9.54
N VAL A 46 8.63 -11.19 9.52
CA VAL A 46 7.76 -10.01 9.67
C VAL A 46 7.07 -9.63 8.36
N LEU A 47 7.73 -9.90 7.23
CA LEU A 47 7.19 -9.69 5.89
C LEU A 47 7.67 -10.80 4.96
N HIS A 48 7.00 -10.97 3.83
CA HIS A 48 7.50 -11.81 2.74
C HIS A 48 7.66 -10.95 1.49
N GLN A 49 8.87 -10.93 0.90
CA GLN A 49 9.13 -10.12 -0.28
C GLN A 49 8.62 -10.84 -1.53
N MET A 50 7.89 -10.13 -2.40
CA MET A 50 7.55 -10.66 -3.72
C MET A 50 8.64 -10.35 -4.74
N THR A 51 8.98 -11.35 -5.55
CA THR A 51 9.80 -11.14 -6.75
C THR A 51 8.87 -10.89 -7.93
N TRP A 52 8.71 -9.62 -8.32
CA TRP A 52 7.97 -9.24 -9.52
C TRP A 52 8.88 -9.10 -10.74
N PRO A 53 8.37 -9.39 -11.96
CA PRO A 53 9.09 -9.05 -13.18
C PRO A 53 9.33 -7.53 -13.25
N LEU A 54 10.52 -7.15 -13.74
CA LEU A 54 10.87 -5.74 -13.96
C LEU A 54 9.84 -5.06 -14.85
N GLN A 55 9.47 -3.82 -14.50
CA GLN A 55 8.67 -2.91 -15.32
C GLN A 55 7.26 -3.43 -15.66
N SER A 56 6.46 -3.76 -14.63
CA SER A 56 5.00 -3.91 -14.79
C SER A 56 4.23 -2.80 -14.06
N PRO A 57 4.44 -1.51 -14.40
CA PRO A 57 3.70 -0.40 -13.78
C PRO A 57 2.18 -0.56 -13.98
N ASP A 58 1.77 -1.18 -15.09
CA ASP A 58 0.36 -1.46 -15.43
C ASP A 58 -0.33 -2.42 -14.45
N LEU A 59 0.43 -3.13 -13.61
CA LEU A 59 -0.09 -4.11 -12.66
C LEU A 59 0.05 -3.68 -11.20
N ASN A 60 0.53 -2.47 -10.91
CA ASN A 60 0.59 -2.01 -9.53
C ASN A 60 -0.78 -1.46 -9.09
N PRO A 61 -1.52 -2.17 -8.21
CA PRO A 61 -2.80 -1.67 -7.72
C PRO A 61 -2.67 -0.34 -6.96
N ILE A 62 -1.48 0.02 -6.49
CA ILE A 62 -1.22 1.32 -5.83
C ILE A 62 -1.26 2.46 -6.86
N GLU A 63 -0.71 2.28 -8.06
CA GLU A 63 -0.77 3.30 -9.13
C GLU A 63 -2.22 3.58 -9.53
N MET A 64 -3.05 2.54 -9.64
CA MET A 64 -4.49 2.71 -9.92
C MET A 64 -5.20 3.55 -8.85
N VAL A 65 -4.83 3.39 -7.58
CA VAL A 65 -5.40 4.18 -6.48
C VAL A 65 -4.87 5.62 -6.53
N TRP A 66 -3.59 5.82 -6.84
CA TRP A 66 -3.01 7.15 -7.02
C TRP A 66 -3.67 7.91 -8.17
N ASP A 67 -3.89 7.26 -9.32
CA ASP A 67 -4.56 7.86 -10.47
C ASP A 67 -5.98 8.32 -10.13
N GLU A 68 -6.74 7.50 -9.40
CA GLU A 68 -8.10 7.87 -8.98
C GLU A 68 -8.11 9.02 -7.96
N LEU A 69 -7.18 9.01 -7.00
CA LEU A 69 -7.01 10.11 -6.05
C LEU A 69 -6.64 11.41 -6.76
N ASP A 70 -5.66 11.36 -7.66
CA ASP A 70 -5.18 12.52 -8.42
C ASP A 70 -6.32 13.09 -9.28
N ARG A 71 -7.09 12.24 -9.97
CA ARG A 71 -8.27 12.65 -10.74
C ARG A 71 -9.29 13.37 -9.86
N ARG A 72 -9.67 12.79 -8.71
CA ARG A 72 -10.67 13.39 -7.80
C ARG A 72 -10.19 14.70 -7.18
N VAL A 73 -8.92 14.80 -6.81
CA VAL A 73 -8.35 16.03 -6.24
C VAL A 73 -8.28 17.12 -7.30
N LYS A 74 -7.84 16.81 -8.53
CA LYS A 74 -7.80 17.78 -9.64
C LYS A 74 -9.18 18.33 -9.98
N GLU A 75 -10.22 17.51 -9.96
CA GLU A 75 -11.61 17.95 -10.17
C GLU A 75 -12.07 18.99 -9.15
N LYS A 76 -11.57 18.91 -7.91
CA LYS A 76 -11.91 19.84 -6.82
C LYS A 76 -11.06 21.11 -6.79
N GLN A 77 -10.05 21.23 -7.66
CA GLN A 77 -9.20 22.43 -7.82
C GLN A 77 -8.62 22.96 -6.50
N PRO A 78 -7.66 22.27 -5.86
CA PRO A 78 -7.04 22.71 -4.63
C PRO A 78 -6.38 24.10 -4.80
N THR A 79 -6.57 24.95 -3.80
CA THR A 79 -6.10 26.35 -3.80
C THR A 79 -4.85 26.57 -2.95
N SER A 80 -4.46 25.59 -2.14
CA SER A 80 -3.27 25.61 -1.29
C SER A 80 -2.81 24.18 -0.98
N ALA A 81 -1.58 24.03 -0.49
CA ALA A 81 -1.07 22.72 -0.07
C ALA A 81 -1.90 22.12 1.08
N GLN A 82 -2.40 22.95 1.98
CA GLN A 82 -3.27 22.50 3.08
C GLN A 82 -4.63 22.03 2.56
N HIS A 83 -5.24 22.80 1.66
CA HIS A 83 -6.51 22.41 1.03
C HIS A 83 -6.33 21.13 0.21
N MET A 84 -5.20 20.96 -0.49
CA MET A 84 -4.88 19.71 -1.20
C MET A 84 -4.78 18.51 -0.25
N TRP A 85 -4.16 18.68 0.92
CA TRP A 85 -4.05 17.63 1.93
C TRP A 85 -5.42 17.21 2.47
N GLU A 86 -6.27 18.18 2.82
CA GLU A 86 -7.65 17.92 3.27
C GLU A 86 -8.45 17.17 2.20
N LEU A 87 -8.35 17.61 0.94
CA LEU A 87 -9.01 16.95 -0.18
C LEU A 87 -8.52 15.52 -0.44
N LEU A 88 -7.23 15.25 -0.25
CA LEU A 88 -6.68 13.90 -0.38
C LEU A 88 -7.29 12.94 0.65
N GLN A 89 -7.44 13.39 1.90
CA GLN A 89 -8.07 12.61 2.96
C GLN A 89 -9.55 12.34 2.64
N ASP A 90 -10.30 13.37 2.24
CA ASP A 90 -11.70 13.23 1.84
C ASP A 90 -11.88 12.28 0.64
N CYS A 91 -11.01 12.40 -0.37
CA CYS A 91 -11.06 11.56 -1.55
C CYS A 91 -10.74 10.11 -1.20
N TRP A 92 -9.75 9.87 -0.34
CA TRP A 92 -9.41 8.53 0.16
C TRP A 92 -10.58 7.85 0.87
N GLU A 93 -11.25 8.54 1.79
CA GLU A 93 -12.40 7.99 2.52
C GLU A 93 -13.60 7.69 1.60
N SER A 94 -13.70 8.38 0.48
CA SER A 94 -14.75 8.18 -0.52
C SER A 94 -14.46 7.06 -1.52
N ILE A 95 -13.28 6.44 -1.50
CA ILE A 95 -12.99 5.25 -2.32
C ILE A 95 -13.71 4.08 -1.66
N PRO A 96 -14.72 3.46 -2.31
CA PRO A 96 -15.41 2.33 -1.72
C PRO A 96 -14.43 1.17 -1.53
N GLY A 97 -14.27 0.72 -0.29
CA GLY A 97 -13.63 -0.57 -0.04
C GLY A 97 -14.48 -1.67 -0.67
N GLU A 98 -13.84 -2.68 -1.28
CA GLU A 98 -14.56 -3.89 -1.71
C GLU A 98 -15.32 -4.46 -0.51
N SER A 99 -16.63 -4.25 -0.51
CA SER A 99 -17.55 -4.82 0.48
C SER A 99 -17.79 -6.26 0.05
N GLY A 100 -16.87 -7.15 0.43
CA GLY A 100 -16.98 -8.60 0.31
C GLY A 100 -17.34 -9.25 1.64
#